data_AF-A0A924TYI3-F1
#
_entry.id   AF-A0A924TYI3-F1
#
_cell.length_a   1.000
_cell.length_b   1.000
_cell.length_c   1.000
_cell.angle_alpha   90.00
_cell.angle_beta   90.00
_cell.angle_gamma   90.00
#
_symmetry.space_group_name_H-M   'P 1'
#
loop_
_entity.id
_entity.type
_entity.pdbx_description
1 polymer ?
#
loop_
_entity_poly.entity_id
_entity_poly.type
_entity_poly.pdbx_seq_one_letter_code
_entity_poly.pdbx_strand_id
1 'polypeptide(L)'
;QIGVRADGRRALDGAAPALIQWGDAHPTDSLPDSGITLEAVRLAGWPAALANLLPPPIEHIAAGAPATATPPLRVRLHSPRGPVTLDSTRFGR
;
A
#
# COMPACT_ATOMS: atom_id res chain seq x y z
N GLN A 1 16.95 5.92 -4.65
CA GLN A 1 17.59 4.59 -4.63
C GLN A 1 16.60 3.58 -4.07
N ILE A 2 16.35 2.47 -4.76
CA ILE A 2 15.56 1.36 -4.17
C ILE A 2 16.50 0.58 -3.28
N GLY A 3 16.21 0.49 -1.99
CA GLY A 3 16.96 -0.34 -1.05
C GLY A 3 16.72 -1.80 -1.38
N VAL A 4 17.75 -2.49 -1.86
CA VAL A 4 17.73 -3.94 -2.02
C VAL A 4 18.47 -4.55 -0.84
N ARG A 5 17.87 -5.54 -0.18
CA ARG A 5 18.54 -6.27 0.90
C ARG A 5 19.80 -6.95 0.37
N ALA A 6 20.88 -6.90 1.13
CA ALA A 6 22.14 -7.54 0.76
C ALA A 6 22.01 -9.05 0.52
N ASP A 7 21.05 -9.70 1.19
CA ASP A 7 20.78 -11.14 1.05
C ASP A 7 19.88 -11.51 -0.14
N GLY A 8 19.35 -10.52 -0.89
CA GLY A 8 18.44 -10.74 -2.01
C GLY A 8 17.10 -11.40 -1.65
N ARG A 9 16.81 -11.61 -0.36
CA ARG A 9 15.60 -12.31 0.07
C ARG A 9 14.39 -11.38 0.04
N ARG A 10 13.27 -11.92 -0.42
CA ARG A 10 11.96 -11.28 -0.29
C ARG A 10 11.39 -11.60 1.09
N ALA A 11 11.25 -10.58 1.94
CA ALA A 11 10.63 -10.76 3.25
C ALA A 11 9.13 -11.02 3.11
N LEU A 12 8.58 -11.85 4.01
CA LEU A 12 7.16 -12.24 4.03
C LEU A 12 6.67 -12.77 2.67
N ASP A 13 7.46 -13.63 2.02
CA ASP A 13 7.16 -14.17 0.68
C ASP A 13 6.96 -13.09 -0.41
N GLY A 14 7.51 -11.89 -0.21
CA GLY A 14 7.35 -10.74 -1.11
C GLY A 14 6.24 -9.78 -0.70
N ALA A 15 5.54 -10.04 0.40
CA ALA A 15 4.51 -9.14 0.94
C ALA A 15 5.10 -7.90 1.64
N ALA A 16 6.36 -7.95 2.11
CA ALA A 16 6.98 -6.81 2.77
C ALA A 16 7.30 -5.68 1.75
N PRO A 17 6.99 -4.41 2.05
CA PRO A 17 7.31 -3.29 1.17
C PRO A 17 8.82 -3.16 0.96
N ALA A 18 9.22 -2.83 -0.27
CA ALA A 18 10.59 -2.40 -0.55
C ALA A 18 10.75 -0.95 -0.08
N LEU A 19 11.84 -0.66 0.65
CA LEU A 19 12.15 0.71 1.06
C LEU A 19 12.72 1.47 -0.15
N ILE A 20 12.09 2.58 -0.50
CA ILE A 20 12.67 3.54 -1.44
C ILE A 20 13.23 4.69 -0.61
N GLN A 21 14.54 4.87 -0.67
CA GLN A 21 15.19 6.05 -0.10
C GLN A 21 15.32 7.09 -1.21
N TRP A 22 14.59 8.17 -1.07
CA TRP A 22 14.80 9.36 -1.88
C TRP A 22 16.06 10.09 -1.39
N GLY A 23 16.79 10.69 -2.33
CA GLY A 23 17.90 11.57 -1.99
C GLY A 23 17.37 12.95 -1.61
N ASP A 24 18.08 14.00 -2.00
CA ASP A 24 17.71 15.39 -1.66
C ASP A 24 16.40 15.86 -2.30
N ALA A 25 15.97 15.23 -3.40
CA ALA A 25 14.73 15.53 -4.10
C ALA A 25 13.78 14.33 -4.13
N HIS A 26 12.54 14.53 -3.72
CA HIS A 26 11.43 13.60 -3.89
C HIS A 26 10.84 13.73 -5.30
N PRO A 27 10.39 12.65 -5.97
CA PRO A 27 9.81 12.72 -7.31
C PRO A 27 8.60 13.64 -7.46
N THR A 28 7.97 14.01 -6.34
CA THR A 28 6.81 14.92 -6.33
C THR A 28 7.17 16.37 -6.07
N ASP A 29 8.42 16.72 -5.78
CA ASP A 29 8.83 18.09 -5.44
C ASP A 29 8.59 19.08 -6.59
N SER A 30 8.67 18.60 -7.83
CA SER A 30 8.41 19.40 -9.03
C SER A 30 7.02 19.18 -9.63
N LEU A 31 6.15 18.40 -8.99
CA LEU A 31 4.82 18.11 -9.51
C LEU A 31 3.81 19.17 -9.04
N PRO A 32 2.90 19.64 -9.91
CA PRO A 32 1.82 20.52 -9.49
C PRO A 32 0.88 19.79 -8.54
N ASP A 33 0.33 20.52 -7.57
CA ASP A 33 -0.69 19.99 -6.68
C ASP A 33 -1.93 19.58 -7.49
N SER A 34 -2.35 18.32 -7.34
CA SER A 34 -3.52 17.75 -8.00
C SER A 34 -4.78 17.80 -7.12
N GLY A 35 -4.67 18.27 -5.88
CA GLY A 35 -5.76 18.31 -4.90
C GLY A 35 -6.24 16.92 -4.45
N ILE A 36 -5.41 15.89 -4.62
CA ILE A 36 -5.71 14.51 -4.26
C ILE A 36 -4.98 14.16 -2.96
N THR A 37 -5.73 13.72 -1.95
CA THR A 37 -5.17 13.33 -0.65
C THR A 37 -5.51 11.88 -0.35
N LEU A 38 -4.52 11.11 0.10
CA LEU A 38 -4.74 9.75 0.60
C LEU A 38 -5.40 9.80 1.99
N GLU A 39 -6.57 9.18 2.13
CA GLU A 39 -7.25 9.07 3.42
C GLU A 39 -6.93 7.76 4.14
N ALA A 40 -7.01 6.64 3.42
CA ALA A 40 -6.83 5.32 4.00
C ALA A 40 -6.39 4.30 2.96
N VAL A 41 -5.60 3.32 3.41
CA VAL A 41 -5.26 2.12 2.64
C VAL A 41 -5.65 0.91 3.48
N ARG A 42 -6.32 -0.07 2.87
CA ARG A 42 -6.68 -1.34 3.51
C ARG A 42 -6.08 -2.51 2.74
N LEU A 43 -5.42 -3.40 3.46
CA LEU A 43 -4.80 -4.63 2.94
C LEU A 43 -5.51 -5.84 3.54
N ALA A 44 -6.01 -6.75 2.70
CA ALA A 44 -6.72 -7.95 3.15
C ALA A 44 -6.14 -9.22 2.52
N GLY A 45 -5.97 -10.28 3.31
CA GLY A 45 -5.46 -11.58 2.83
C GLY A 45 -3.93 -11.65 2.69
N TRP A 46 -3.20 -10.67 3.23
CA TRP A 46 -1.73 -10.66 3.30
C TRP A 46 -1.26 -11.28 4.63
N PRO A 47 0.00 -11.77 4.74
CA PRO A 47 0.52 -12.34 5.98
C PRO A 47 0.35 -11.42 7.18
N ALA A 48 -0.12 -11.95 8.32
CA ALA A 48 -0.37 -11.17 9.54
C ALA A 48 0.85 -10.39 10.04
N ALA A 49 2.05 -10.94 9.85
CA ALA A 49 3.30 -10.28 10.23
C ALA A 49 3.55 -8.95 9.50
N LEU A 50 2.86 -8.70 8.37
CA LEU A 50 2.94 -7.44 7.65
C LEU A 50 2.43 -6.26 8.48
N ALA A 51 1.42 -6.46 9.34
CA ALA A 51 0.83 -5.40 10.15
C ALA A 51 1.87 -4.60 10.95
N ASN A 52 2.96 -5.26 11.38
CA ASN A 52 4.05 -4.65 12.16
C ASN A 52 4.96 -3.74 11.33
N LEU A 53 4.84 -3.74 10.00
CA LEU A 53 5.70 -3.00 9.07
C LEU A 53 4.99 -1.81 8.43
N LEU A 54 3.69 -1.63 8.69
CA LEU A 54 2.88 -0.65 7.98
C LEU A 54 2.77 0.66 8.77
N PRO A 55 3.12 1.80 8.16
CA PRO A 55 2.86 3.10 8.77
C PRO A 55 1.38 3.49 8.63
N PRO A 56 0.85 4.37 9.50
CA PRO A 56 -0.43 5.03 9.25
C PRO A 56 -0.39 5.82 7.92
N PRO A 57 -1.51 5.94 7.17
CA PRO A 57 -2.87 5.43 7.44
C PRO A 57 -3.15 4.04 6.82
N ILE A 58 -2.16 3.15 6.77
CA ILE A 58 -2.33 1.81 6.18
C ILE A 58 -2.82 0.83 7.25
N GLU A 59 -4.02 0.28 7.03
CA GLU A 59 -4.66 -0.72 7.88
C GLU A 59 -4.49 -2.13 7.28
N HIS A 60 -4.04 -3.09 8.10
CA HIS A 60 -4.01 -4.50 7.74
C HIS A 60 -5.19 -5.24 8.36
N ILE A 61 -5.96 -5.93 7.53
CA ILE A 61 -7.05 -6.80 7.94
C ILE A 61 -6.50 -8.22 8.00
N ALA A 62 -6.32 -8.72 9.22
CA ALA A 62 -5.78 -10.05 9.47
C ALA A 62 -6.57 -11.15 8.74
N ALA A 63 -5.86 -12.22 8.35
CA ALA A 63 -6.44 -13.38 7.67
C ALA A 63 -7.48 -14.07 8.58
N GLY A 64 -8.72 -14.24 8.08
CA GLY A 64 -9.83 -14.85 8.83
C GLY A 64 -11.21 -14.31 8.45
N ALA A 65 -11.28 -13.11 7.84
CA ALA A 65 -12.50 -12.63 7.20
C ALA A 65 -12.80 -13.44 5.92
N PRO A 66 -14.05 -13.81 5.63
CA PRO A 66 -14.39 -14.61 4.45
C PRO A 66 -13.84 -13.95 3.18
N ALA A 67 -13.04 -14.73 2.45
CA ALA A 67 -12.17 -14.30 1.36
C ALA A 67 -12.92 -13.78 0.10
N THR A 68 -14.22 -13.54 0.17
CA THR A 68 -15.06 -13.13 -0.96
C THR A 68 -15.63 -11.72 -0.83
N ALA A 69 -15.51 -11.06 0.34
CA ALA A 69 -16.17 -9.77 0.57
C ALA A 69 -15.26 -8.54 0.50
N THR A 70 -13.93 -8.69 0.57
CA THR A 70 -13.00 -7.55 0.65
C THR A 70 -11.92 -7.64 -0.44
N PRO A 71 -11.68 -6.57 -1.24
CA PRO A 71 -10.58 -6.54 -2.19
C PRO A 71 -9.23 -6.63 -1.46
N PRO A 72 -8.19 -7.26 -2.07
CA PRO A 72 -6.90 -7.44 -1.40
C PRO A 72 -6.19 -6.11 -1.10
N LEU A 73 -6.46 -5.07 -1.90
CA LEU A 73 -6.06 -3.69 -1.67
C LEU A 73 -7.25 -2.76 -1.94
N ARG A 74 -7.57 -1.88 -0.98
CA ARG A 74 -8.52 -0.77 -1.15
C ARG A 74 -7.87 0.53 -0.74
N VAL A 75 -8.09 1.58 -1.53
CA VAL A 75 -7.59 2.93 -1.27
C VAL A 75 -8.75 3.91 -1.28
N ARG A 76 -8.81 4.79 -0.28
CA ARG A 76 -9.72 5.93 -0.23
C ARG A 76 -8.95 7.22 -0.44
N LEU A 77 -9.45 8.04 -1.35
CA LEU A 77 -8.87 9.32 -1.71
C LEU A 77 -9.91 10.42 -1.55
N HIS A 78 -9.50 11.55 -1.00
CA HIS A 78 -10.21 12.80 -1.23
C HIS A 78 -9.75 13.37 -2.58
N SER A 79 -10.68 13.88 -3.39
CA SER A 79 -10.37 14.53 -4.66
C SER A 79 -11.22 15.80 -4.86
N PRO A 80 -10.86 16.69 -5.80
CA PRO A 80 -11.65 17.89 -6.10
C PRO A 80 -13.08 17.58 -6.60
N ARG A 81 -13.33 16.34 -7.07
CA ARG A 81 -14.65 15.88 -7.53
C ARG A 81 -15.39 15.07 -6.47
N GLY A 82 -14.90 15.06 -5.24
CA GLY A 82 -15.42 14.27 -4.13
C GLY A 82 -14.60 13.02 -3.83
N PRO A 83 -15.04 12.20 -2.85
CA PRO A 83 -14.31 11.02 -2.41
C PRO A 83 -14.30 9.92 -3.48
N VAL A 84 -13.16 9.25 -3.62
CA VAL A 84 -12.95 8.14 -4.56
C VAL A 84 -12.48 6.91 -3.79
N THR A 85 -13.08 5.75 -4.08
CA THR A 85 -12.61 4.45 -3.59
C THR A 85 -12.09 3.63 -4.77
N LEU A 86 -10.85 3.17 -4.66
CA LEU A 86 -10.21 2.30 -5.63
C LEU A 86 -10.00 0.92 -5.01
N ASP A 87 -10.48 -0.09 -5.72
CA ASP A 87 -10.35 -1.49 -5.31
C ASP A 87 -9.49 -2.24 -6.32
N SER A 88 -8.49 -2.96 -5.83
CA SER A 88 -7.78 -3.91 -6.67
C SER A 88 -8.70 -5.09 -7.00
N THR A 89 -8.73 -5.52 -8.25
CA THR A 89 -9.21 -6.86 -8.58
C THR A 89 -8.18 -7.88 -8.05
N ARG A 90 -8.64 -9.10 -7.76
CA ARG A 90 -7.68 -10.20 -7.55
C ARG A 90 -6.92 -10.42 -8.86
N PHE A 91 -5.60 -10.31 -8.82
CA PHE A 91 -4.78 -10.96 -9.85
C PHE A 91 -5.00 -12.47 -9.70
N GLY A 92 -5.36 -13.12 -10.82
CA GLY A 92 -5.61 -14.56 -10.88
C GLY A 92 -4.42 -15.37 -10.37
N ARG A 93 -4.73 -16.55 -9.83
CA ARG A 93 -3.74 -17.57 -9.45
C ARG A 93 -2.91 -18.02 -10.66
#